data_AF-A0A7C4D7F6-F1
#
_entry.id   AF-A0A7C4D7F6-F1
#
_cell.length_a   1.000
_cell.length_b   1.000
_cell.length_c   1.000
_cell.angle_alpha   90.00
_cell.angle_beta   90.00
_cell.angle_gamma   90.00
#
_symmetry.space_group_name_H-M   'P 1'
#
loop_
_entity.id
_entity.type
_entity.pdbx_description
1 polymer ?
#
loop_
_entity_poly.entity_id
_entity_poly.type
_entity_poly.pdbx_seq_one_letter_code
_entity_poly.pdbx_strand_id
1 'polypeptide(L)'
;MGVEGISIALYRDPDWIEEMMDTLVNLWIEVIRRALKYVRVDFATWWEDMCYSRGPLISVRHFEELMVPRYSRVTEVLREYGVHINIIDCDGDISLLVPGWLKAGINCMFPLEARFTDVYRLREEYGNKLLLMGGVNKLALMAGEKGIEKELERLTPLLMEGGYIPTVDHRVPPEVSY
;
A
#
# COMPACT_ATOMS: atom_id res chain seq x y z
N MET A 1 2.13 -22.95 5.19
CA MET A 1 2.36 -22.26 6.47
C MET A 1 1.35 -21.13 6.55
N GLY A 2 0.36 -21.20 7.46
CA GLY A 2 -0.66 -20.14 7.60
C GLY A 2 -0.14 -18.94 8.40
N VAL A 3 -0.99 -17.95 8.67
CA VAL A 3 -0.63 -16.71 9.39
C VAL A 3 0.05 -16.98 10.73
N GLU A 4 -0.49 -17.89 11.55
CA GLU A 4 0.13 -18.25 12.83
C GLU A 4 1.53 -18.86 12.66
N GLY A 5 1.67 -19.79 11.70
CA GLY A 5 2.94 -20.48 11.46
C GLY A 5 4.03 -19.53 10.96
N ILE A 6 3.70 -18.62 10.04
CA ILE A 6 4.67 -17.63 9.54
C ILE A 6 5.05 -16.63 10.65
N SER A 7 4.10 -16.24 11.50
CA SER A 7 4.36 -15.37 12.65
C SER A 7 5.34 -15.99 13.64
N ILE A 8 5.27 -17.30 13.86
CA ILE A 8 6.23 -18.03 14.70
C ILE A 8 7.60 -18.13 14.01
N ALA A 9 7.61 -18.47 12.71
CA ALA A 9 8.84 -18.66 11.93
C ALA A 9 9.68 -17.37 11.85
N LEU A 10 9.05 -16.19 11.80
CA LEU A 10 9.73 -14.89 11.86
C LEU A 10 10.66 -14.75 13.08
N TYR A 11 10.36 -15.42 14.20
CA TYR A 11 11.18 -15.38 15.41
C TYR A 11 12.08 -16.61 15.58
N ARG A 12 11.60 -17.79 15.17
CA ARG A 12 12.30 -19.06 15.43
C ARG A 12 13.29 -19.44 14.34
N ASP A 13 12.97 -19.07 13.10
CA ASP A 13 13.69 -19.48 11.90
C ASP A 13 13.94 -18.28 10.97
N PRO A 14 14.50 -17.15 11.47
CA PRO A 14 14.63 -15.91 10.69
C PRO A 14 15.46 -16.11 9.41
N ASP A 15 16.57 -16.85 9.48
CA ASP A 15 17.41 -17.14 8.32
C ASP A 15 16.62 -17.82 7.17
N TRP A 16 15.69 -18.72 7.53
CA TRP A 16 14.84 -19.39 6.56
C TRP A 16 13.82 -18.43 5.94
N ILE A 17 13.24 -17.54 6.74
CA ILE A 17 12.35 -16.49 6.25
C ILE A 17 13.09 -15.54 5.30
N GLU A 18 14.29 -15.13 5.68
CA GLU A 18 15.14 -14.27 4.86
C GLU A 18 15.46 -14.91 3.50
N GLU A 19 15.85 -16.18 3.50
CA GLU A 19 16.12 -16.94 2.27
C GLU A 19 14.86 -17.02 1.37
N MET A 20 13.69 -17.27 1.96
CA MET A 20 12.43 -17.29 1.22
C MET A 20 12.11 -15.94 0.60
N MET A 21 12.23 -14.86 1.37
CA MET A 21 11.99 -13.50 0.88
C MET A 21 12.98 -13.11 -0.21
N ASP A 22 14.27 -13.41 -0.04
CA ASP A 22 15.31 -13.11 -1.03
C ASP A 22 15.11 -13.89 -2.33
N THR A 23 14.64 -15.13 -2.24
CA THR A 23 14.26 -15.93 -3.41
C THR A 23 13.15 -15.23 -4.21
N LEU A 24 12.10 -14.73 -3.54
CA LEU A 24 11.01 -14.00 -4.19
C LEU A 24 11.48 -12.66 -4.79
N VAL A 25 12.30 -11.90 -4.07
CA VAL A 25 12.88 -10.63 -4.55
C VAL A 25 13.71 -10.86 -5.81
N ASN A 26 14.57 -11.88 -5.81
CA ASN A 26 15.41 -12.21 -6.96
C ASN A 26 14.57 -12.60 -8.18
N LEU A 27 13.49 -13.38 -7.96
CA LEU A 27 12.54 -13.71 -9.01
C LEU A 27 11.89 -12.45 -9.60
N TRP A 28 11.36 -11.56 -8.76
CA TRP A 28 10.71 -10.34 -9.20
C TRP A 28 11.65 -9.41 -9.96
N ILE A 29 12.88 -9.23 -9.46
CA ILE A 29 13.91 -8.45 -10.16
C ILE A 29 14.17 -9.00 -11.55
N GLU A 30 14.32 -10.32 -11.71
CA GLU A 30 14.57 -10.93 -13.01
C GLU A 30 13.39 -10.75 -13.96
N VAL A 31 12.16 -10.93 -13.46
CA VAL A 31 10.93 -10.72 -14.23
C VAL A 31 10.82 -9.26 -14.69
N ILE A 32 11.01 -8.30 -13.77
CA ILE A 32 10.95 -6.86 -14.06
C ILE A 32 11.99 -6.48 -15.10
N ARG A 33 13.26 -6.90 -14.92
CA ARG A 33 14.34 -6.61 -15.88
C ARG A 33 14.07 -7.20 -17.26
N ARG A 34 13.39 -8.34 -17.35
CA ARG A 34 13.02 -8.94 -18.65
C ARG A 34 11.86 -8.20 -19.30
N ALA A 35 10.81 -7.91 -18.54
CA ALA A 35 9.59 -7.28 -19.05
C ALA A 35 9.84 -5.82 -19.48
N LEU A 36 10.48 -5.03 -18.61
CA LEU A 36 10.64 -3.59 -18.82
C LEU A 36 11.70 -3.21 -19.88
N LYS A 37 12.44 -4.19 -20.40
CA LYS A 37 13.25 -4.02 -21.62
C LYS A 37 12.40 -3.81 -22.88
N TYR A 38 11.18 -4.34 -22.89
CA TYR A 38 10.31 -4.36 -24.07
C TYR A 38 9.05 -3.52 -23.89
N VAL A 39 8.63 -3.28 -22.65
CA VAL A 39 7.40 -2.56 -22.33
C VAL A 39 7.71 -1.42 -21.37
N ARG A 40 7.16 -0.25 -21.66
CA ARG A 40 7.12 0.87 -20.72
C ARG A 40 5.83 0.80 -19.92
N VAL A 41 5.94 0.96 -18.61
CA VAL A 41 4.80 1.06 -17.69
C VAL A 41 4.87 2.38 -16.95
N ASP A 42 3.72 2.90 -16.52
CA ASP A 42 3.64 4.19 -15.81
C ASP A 42 3.87 4.05 -14.30
N PHE A 43 3.49 2.90 -13.73
CA PHE A 43 3.61 2.59 -12.31
C PHE A 43 3.77 1.07 -12.08
N ALA A 44 4.18 0.70 -10.88
CA ALA A 44 4.16 -0.68 -10.39
C ALA A 44 3.15 -0.83 -9.25
N THR A 45 2.54 -2.00 -9.16
CA THR A 45 1.58 -2.34 -8.10
C THR A 45 2.11 -3.49 -7.27
N TRP A 46 1.89 -3.40 -5.97
CA TRP A 46 2.37 -4.31 -4.94
C TRP A 46 1.19 -4.80 -4.12
N TRP A 47 1.28 -6.02 -3.61
CA TRP A 47 0.24 -6.60 -2.77
C TRP A 47 0.85 -7.12 -1.48
N GLU A 48 0.53 -6.47 -0.37
CA GLU A 48 1.17 -6.64 0.93
C GLU A 48 0.12 -6.50 2.04
N ASP A 49 -0.87 -7.40 2.09
CA ASP A 49 -1.91 -7.44 3.12
C ASP A 49 -1.34 -7.86 4.48
N MET A 50 -0.70 -6.91 5.16
CA MET A 50 -0.03 -7.11 6.44
C MET A 50 -0.59 -6.26 7.56
N CYS A 51 -1.67 -5.52 7.32
CA CYS A 51 -2.39 -4.76 8.33
C CYS A 51 -3.84 -5.27 8.50
N TYR A 52 -4.44 -4.85 9.61
CA TYR A 52 -5.86 -5.01 9.90
C TYR A 52 -6.36 -3.72 10.56
N SER A 53 -7.62 -3.72 11.03
CA SER A 53 -8.27 -2.54 11.61
C SER A 53 -7.57 -1.86 12.80
N ARG A 54 -6.53 -2.47 13.39
CA ARG A 54 -5.77 -1.87 14.51
C ARG A 54 -4.25 -1.83 14.29
N GLY A 55 -3.81 -1.90 13.04
CA GLY A 55 -2.40 -1.79 12.69
C GLY A 55 -1.83 -3.06 12.06
N PRO A 56 -0.49 -3.20 12.07
CA PRO A 56 0.19 -4.30 11.40
C PRO A 56 0.09 -5.63 12.15
N LEU A 57 0.02 -6.73 11.40
CA LEU A 57 0.12 -8.12 11.87
C LEU A 57 1.55 -8.51 12.25
N ILE A 58 2.53 -7.73 11.77
CA ILE A 58 3.95 -7.87 12.07
C ILE A 58 4.44 -6.68 12.89
N SER A 59 5.43 -6.91 13.77
CA SER A 59 6.07 -5.79 14.46
C SER A 59 6.76 -4.85 13.46
N VAL A 60 6.67 -3.53 13.72
CA VAL A 60 7.34 -2.51 12.89
C VAL A 60 8.85 -2.79 12.78
N ARG A 61 9.48 -3.30 13.84
CA ARG A 61 10.89 -3.69 13.84
C ARG A 61 11.18 -4.76 12.78
N HIS A 62 10.44 -5.87 12.81
CA HIS A 62 10.64 -6.95 11.82
C HIS A 62 10.32 -6.49 10.40
N PHE A 63 9.31 -5.64 10.22
CA PHE A 63 9.03 -5.04 8.93
C PHE A 63 10.22 -4.23 8.40
N GLU A 64 10.81 -3.36 9.23
CA GLU A 64 11.99 -2.57 8.87
C GLU A 64 13.23 -3.41 8.61
N GLU A 65 13.42 -4.51 9.34
CA GLU A 65 14.59 -5.38 9.22
C GLU A 65 14.48 -6.31 7.99
N LEU A 66 13.29 -6.88 7.76
CA LEU A 66 13.10 -7.96 6.79
C LEU A 66 12.55 -7.45 5.46
N MET A 67 11.55 -6.57 5.48
CA MET A 67 10.82 -6.19 4.26
C MET A 67 11.43 -4.96 3.59
N VAL A 68 11.70 -3.89 4.35
CA VAL A 68 12.14 -2.60 3.79
C VAL A 68 13.39 -2.72 2.90
N PRO A 69 14.48 -3.42 3.28
CA PRO A 69 15.65 -3.56 2.41
C PRO A 69 15.33 -4.30 1.11
N ARG A 70 14.40 -5.26 1.18
CA ARG A 70 14.00 -6.10 0.05
C ARG A 70 13.12 -5.34 -0.93
N TYR A 71 12.20 -4.53 -0.44
CA TYR A 71 11.46 -3.57 -1.27
C TYR A 71 12.40 -2.59 -1.97
N SER A 72 13.37 -2.01 -1.24
CA SER A 72 14.36 -1.08 -1.83
C SER A 72 15.08 -1.68 -3.04
N ARG A 73 15.49 -2.96 -2.97
CA ARG A 73 16.17 -3.65 -4.08
C ARG A 73 15.31 -3.69 -5.34
N VAL A 74 14.01 -3.92 -5.20
CA VAL A 74 13.09 -3.99 -6.35
C VAL A 74 12.74 -2.61 -6.87
N THR A 75 12.45 -1.63 -5.99
CA THR A 75 12.14 -0.26 -6.41
C THR A 75 13.34 0.43 -7.05
N GLU A 76 14.57 0.08 -6.67
CA GLU A 76 15.80 0.45 -7.39
C GLU A 76 15.78 -0.02 -8.84
N VAL A 77 15.46 -1.30 -9.07
CA VAL A 77 15.36 -1.83 -10.44
C VAL A 77 14.24 -1.14 -11.22
N LEU A 78 13.06 -0.97 -10.62
CA LEU A 78 11.94 -0.26 -11.28
C LEU A 78 12.35 1.17 -11.70
N ARG A 79 13.08 1.87 -10.83
CA ARG A 79 13.61 3.21 -11.10
C ARG A 79 14.66 3.24 -12.21
N GLU A 80 15.48 2.20 -12.40
CA GLU A 80 16.38 2.09 -13.56
C GLU A 80 15.61 2.14 -14.89
N TYR A 81 14.38 1.64 -14.91
CA TYR A 81 13.48 1.67 -16.08
C TYR A 81 12.52 2.88 -16.09
N GLY A 82 12.73 3.87 -15.21
CA GLY A 82 11.93 5.09 -15.15
C GLY A 82 10.56 4.94 -14.47
N VAL A 83 10.33 3.84 -13.74
CA VAL A 83 9.11 3.64 -12.96
C VAL A 83 9.31 4.22 -11.56
N HIS A 84 8.62 5.32 -11.28
CA HIS A 84 8.79 6.09 -10.03
C HIS A 84 7.56 6.05 -9.11
N ILE A 85 6.43 5.52 -9.59
CA ILE A 85 5.20 5.36 -8.81
C ILE A 85 5.07 3.89 -8.45
N ASN A 86 5.05 3.61 -7.15
CA ASN A 86 4.93 2.29 -6.57
C ASN A 86 3.72 2.28 -5.65
N ILE A 87 2.63 1.67 -6.12
CA ILE A 87 1.34 1.59 -5.44
C ILE A 87 1.33 0.31 -4.62
N ILE A 88 1.13 0.41 -3.32
CA ILE A 88 0.98 -0.75 -2.45
C ILE A 88 -0.46 -0.91 -2.00
N ASP A 89 -0.96 -2.12 -2.19
CA ASP A 89 -2.24 -2.60 -1.69
C ASP A 89 -2.03 -3.26 -0.32
N CYS A 90 -2.57 -2.62 0.72
CA CYS A 90 -2.59 -3.14 2.08
C CYS A 90 -3.83 -2.61 2.83
N ASP A 91 -4.71 -3.52 3.23
CA ASP A 91 -5.92 -3.20 3.99
C ASP A 91 -5.64 -2.78 5.45
N GLY A 92 -6.62 -2.14 6.10
CA GLY A 92 -6.58 -1.80 7.51
C GLY A 92 -5.96 -0.45 7.87
N ASP A 93 -5.44 -0.35 9.10
CA ASP A 93 -4.66 0.80 9.56
C ASP A 93 -3.19 0.59 9.21
N ILE A 94 -2.73 1.35 8.22
CA ILE A 94 -1.39 1.22 7.66
C ILE A 94 -0.38 2.21 8.27
N SER A 95 -0.84 3.09 9.17
CA SER A 95 -0.12 4.30 9.57
C SER A 95 1.30 4.03 10.09
N LEU A 96 1.49 2.91 10.78
CA LEU A 96 2.79 2.54 11.37
C LEU A 96 3.82 2.02 10.35
N LEU A 97 3.39 1.54 9.18
CA LEU A 97 4.27 0.95 8.17
C LEU A 97 4.61 1.92 7.03
N VAL A 98 3.82 2.99 6.86
CA VAL A 98 4.04 4.06 5.86
C VAL A 98 5.48 4.60 5.83
N PRO A 99 6.14 4.89 6.98
CA PRO A 99 7.52 5.35 6.97
C PRO A 99 8.49 4.40 6.27
N GLY A 100 8.37 3.09 6.51
CA GLY A 100 9.27 2.10 5.94
C GLY A 100 9.02 1.86 4.46
N TRP A 101 7.77 1.87 4.01
CA TRP A 101 7.46 1.83 2.58
C TRP A 101 8.01 3.06 1.83
N LEU A 102 7.82 4.27 2.39
CA LEU A 102 8.39 5.49 1.81
C LEU A 102 9.92 5.41 1.73
N LYS A 103 10.58 4.94 2.78
CA LYS A 103 12.03 4.68 2.81
C LYS A 103 12.45 3.68 1.74
N ALA A 104 11.61 2.67 1.47
CA ALA A 104 11.84 1.69 0.43
C ALA A 104 11.52 2.19 -1.00
N GLY A 105 11.01 3.41 -1.19
CA GLY A 105 10.62 3.93 -2.50
C GLY A 105 9.22 3.50 -2.95
N ILE A 106 8.42 2.92 -2.05
CA ILE A 106 6.99 2.70 -2.23
C ILE A 106 6.26 3.95 -1.74
N ASN A 107 5.58 4.64 -2.66
CA ASN A 107 5.16 6.02 -2.45
C ASN A 107 3.67 6.29 -2.69
N CYS A 108 2.89 5.27 -3.03
CA CYS A 108 1.44 5.41 -3.16
C CYS A 108 0.73 4.33 -2.34
N MET A 109 -0.17 4.74 -1.45
CA MET A 109 -0.92 3.83 -0.58
C MET A 109 -2.34 3.65 -1.09
N PHE A 110 -2.76 2.39 -1.17
CA PHE A 110 -4.06 1.93 -1.65
C PHE A 110 -4.51 0.74 -0.77
N PRO A 111 -5.81 0.52 -0.52
CA PRO A 111 -6.98 1.32 -0.87
C PRO A 111 -7.38 2.39 0.16
N LEU A 112 -6.52 2.70 1.14
CA LEU A 112 -6.79 3.66 2.22
C LEU A 112 -8.21 3.52 2.79
N GLU A 113 -8.44 2.45 3.56
CA GLU A 113 -9.74 2.20 4.18
C GLU A 113 -10.16 3.37 5.08
N ALA A 114 -11.21 4.12 4.71
CA ALA A 114 -11.59 5.37 5.35
C ALA A 114 -12.02 5.19 6.83
N ARG A 115 -12.34 3.96 7.22
CA ARG A 115 -12.65 3.61 8.62
C ARG A 115 -11.43 3.40 9.51
N PHE A 116 -10.29 3.07 8.93
CA PHE A 116 -9.10 2.62 9.67
C PHE A 116 -7.89 3.52 9.45
N THR A 117 -7.79 4.13 8.27
CA THR A 117 -6.70 5.03 7.91
C THR A 117 -7.23 6.44 7.63
N ASP A 118 -6.70 7.42 8.37
CA ASP A 118 -7.05 8.83 8.18
C ASP A 118 -6.16 9.47 7.10
N VAL A 119 -6.76 9.70 5.92
CA VAL A 119 -6.09 10.31 4.77
C VAL A 119 -5.56 11.72 5.03
N TYR A 120 -6.22 12.49 5.91
CA TYR A 120 -5.79 13.84 6.25
C TYR A 120 -4.58 13.83 7.17
N ARG A 121 -4.57 12.91 8.15
CA ARG A 121 -3.40 12.70 9.00
C ARG A 121 -2.18 12.27 8.18
N LEU A 122 -2.37 11.36 7.23
CA LEU A 122 -1.29 10.95 6.33
C LEU A 122 -0.80 12.12 5.46
N ARG A 123 -1.70 12.94 4.93
CA ARG A 123 -1.31 14.14 4.18
C ARG A 123 -0.57 15.15 5.05
N GLU A 124 -1.02 15.41 6.28
CA GLU A 124 -0.34 16.32 7.22
C GLU A 124 1.07 15.84 7.56
N GLU A 125 1.24 14.54 7.81
CA GLU A 125 2.50 13.96 8.25
C GLU A 125 3.54 13.85 7.12
N TYR A 126 3.12 13.45 5.92
CA TYR A 126 4.03 13.10 4.81
C TYR A 126 3.99 14.09 3.64
N GLY A 127 3.01 14.99 3.60
CA GLY A 127 2.79 15.92 2.49
C GLY A 127 2.71 15.19 1.15
N ASN A 128 3.19 15.81 0.08
CA ASN A 128 3.17 15.25 -1.28
C ASN A 128 4.24 14.18 -1.55
N LYS A 129 5.01 13.75 -0.54
CA LYS A 129 5.92 12.59 -0.69
C LYS A 129 5.14 11.27 -0.70
N LEU A 130 3.96 11.28 -0.07
CA LEU A 130 3.03 10.16 -0.03
C LEU A 130 1.86 10.46 -0.97
N LEU A 131 1.72 9.65 -2.01
CA LEU A 131 0.55 9.67 -2.88
C LEU A 131 -0.55 8.83 -2.23
N LEU A 132 -1.77 9.31 -2.35
CA LEU A 132 -2.93 8.71 -1.72
C LEU A 132 -3.84 8.12 -2.80
N MET A 133 -4.34 6.91 -2.60
CA MET A 133 -5.34 6.31 -3.50
C MET A 133 -6.39 5.58 -2.67
N GLY A 134 -7.67 5.87 -2.94
CA GLY A 134 -8.78 5.30 -2.18
C GLY A 134 -9.44 6.30 -1.25
N GLY A 135 -9.81 5.90 -0.03
CA GLY A 135 -10.34 6.81 0.98
C GLY A 135 -11.79 7.27 0.80
N VAL A 136 -12.49 6.85 -0.27
CA VAL A 136 -13.94 7.06 -0.41
C VAL A 136 -14.65 5.99 0.41
N ASN A 137 -15.27 6.38 1.52
CA ASN A 137 -15.95 5.47 2.42
C ASN A 137 -17.10 4.73 1.73
N LYS A 138 -16.96 3.41 1.54
CA LYS A 138 -17.99 2.56 0.92
C LYS A 138 -19.36 2.60 1.61
N LEU A 139 -19.43 2.92 2.91
CA LEU A 139 -20.71 3.10 3.59
C LEU A 139 -21.45 4.37 3.15
N ALA A 140 -20.73 5.42 2.75
CA ALA A 140 -21.36 6.63 2.24
C ALA A 140 -22.09 6.33 0.93
N LEU A 141 -21.57 5.40 0.12
CA LEU A 141 -22.23 4.92 -1.09
C LEU A 141 -23.56 4.22 -0.80
N MET A 142 -23.63 3.43 0.28
CA MET A 142 -24.87 2.78 0.73
C MET A 142 -25.92 3.78 1.22
N ALA A 143 -25.51 4.98 1.62
CA ALA A 143 -26.42 6.05 2.05
C ALA A 143 -27.06 6.82 0.87
N GLY A 144 -26.75 6.44 -0.37
CA GLY A 144 -27.27 7.04 -1.60
C GLY A 144 -26.66 8.40 -1.92
N GLU A 145 -27.20 9.08 -2.93
CA GLU A 145 -26.71 10.33 -3.52
C GLU A 145 -26.22 11.36 -2.50
N LYS A 146 -27.04 11.70 -1.49
CA LYS A 146 -26.65 12.68 -0.45
C LYS A 146 -25.45 12.25 0.40
N GLY A 147 -25.33 10.94 0.66
CA GLY A 147 -24.18 10.38 1.36
C GLY A 147 -22.91 10.47 0.53
N ILE A 148 -23.04 10.18 -0.77
CA ILE A 148 -21.95 10.29 -1.76
C ILE A 148 -21.51 11.74 -1.88
N GLU A 149 -22.42 12.70 -2.08
CA GLU A 149 -22.11 14.13 -2.18
C GLU A 149 -21.32 14.62 -0.97
N LYS A 150 -21.80 14.31 0.25
CA LYS A 150 -21.11 14.69 1.49
C LYS A 150 -19.71 14.08 1.60
N GLU A 151 -19.54 12.83 1.15
CA GLU A 151 -18.25 12.16 1.19
C GLU A 151 -17.26 12.74 0.18
N LEU A 152 -17.74 13.10 -1.02
CA LEU A 152 -16.91 13.78 -2.02
C LEU A 152 -16.56 15.20 -1.57
N GLU A 153 -17.51 15.94 -0.98
CA GLU A 153 -17.25 17.25 -0.37
C GLU A 153 -16.17 17.17 0.71
N ARG A 154 -16.22 16.15 1.57
CA ARG A 154 -15.20 15.88 2.59
C ARG A 154 -13.82 15.68 1.98
N LEU A 155 -13.71 15.14 0.77
CA LEU A 155 -12.44 14.81 0.11
C LEU A 155 -11.94 15.91 -0.86
N THR A 156 -12.80 16.86 -1.23
CA THR A 156 -12.47 17.98 -2.13
C THR A 156 -11.16 18.70 -1.78
N PRO A 157 -10.83 19.01 -0.51
CA PRO A 157 -9.55 19.66 -0.18
C PRO A 157 -8.32 18.88 -0.68
N LEU A 158 -8.30 17.55 -0.51
CA LEU A 158 -7.20 16.69 -0.99
C LEU A 158 -7.15 16.63 -2.52
N LEU A 159 -8.32 16.65 -3.18
CA LEU A 159 -8.39 16.67 -4.65
C LEU A 159 -7.80 17.95 -5.23
N MET A 160 -8.08 19.08 -4.60
CA MET A 160 -7.54 20.38 -5.03
C MET A 160 -6.04 20.51 -4.78
N GLU A 161 -5.51 19.86 -3.73
CA GLU A 161 -4.07 19.83 -3.43
C GLU A 161 -3.28 18.95 -4.41
N GLY A 162 -3.87 17.86 -4.90
CA GLY A 162 -3.23 16.90 -5.79
C GLY A 162 -2.53 15.75 -5.05
N GLY A 163 -1.89 14.85 -5.81
CA GLY A 163 -1.26 13.66 -5.26
C GLY A 163 -2.26 12.70 -4.59
N TYR A 164 -3.53 12.76 -4.97
CA TYR A 164 -4.62 11.94 -4.44
C TYR A 164 -5.53 11.47 -5.58
N ILE A 165 -5.82 10.17 -5.65
CA ILE A 165 -6.82 9.57 -6.54
C ILE A 165 -7.98 9.02 -5.69
N PRO A 166 -9.16 9.65 -5.72
CA PRO A 166 -10.32 9.16 -4.97
C PRO A 166 -10.85 7.90 -5.66
N THR A 167 -10.85 6.79 -4.95
CA THR A 167 -11.57 5.58 -5.34
C THR A 167 -12.21 4.98 -4.10
N VAL A 168 -13.15 4.06 -4.30
CA VAL A 168 -13.76 3.32 -3.20
C VAL A 168 -12.66 2.69 -2.37
N ASP A 169 -12.80 2.81 -1.05
CA ASP A 169 -11.79 2.42 -0.06
C ASP A 169 -11.60 0.91 0.07
N HIS A 170 -12.14 0.12 -0.88
CA HIS A 170 -11.83 -1.26 -1.26
C HIS A 170 -12.81 -1.59 -2.43
N ARG A 171 -13.45 -2.75 -2.40
CA ARG A 171 -14.55 -3.13 -3.31
C ARG A 171 -15.87 -2.47 -2.93
N VAL A 172 -16.68 -2.20 -3.95
CA VAL A 172 -18.07 -1.76 -3.81
C VAL A 172 -18.92 -2.90 -3.19
N PRO A 173 -19.56 -2.69 -2.03
CA PRO A 173 -20.45 -3.68 -1.43
C PRO A 173 -21.68 -3.95 -2.30
N PRO A 174 -22.23 -5.18 -2.28
CA PRO A 174 -23.44 -5.52 -3.05
C PRO A 174 -24.69 -4.72 -2.63
N GLU A 175 -24.67 -4.09 -1.45
CA GLU A 175 -25.73 -3.22 -0.95
C GLU A 175 -25.77 -1.83 -1.60
N VAL A 176 -24.75 -1.47 -2.39
CA VAL A 176 -24.75 -0.22 -3.16
C VAL A 176 -25.66 -0.40 -4.39
N SER A 177 -26.61 0.51 -4.56
CA SER A 177 -27.72 0.32 -5.50
C SER A 177 -27.50 0.89 -6.91
N TYR A 178 -26.48 1.72 -7.12
CA TYR A 178 -26.10 2.33 -8.41
C TYR A 178 -24.68 2.92 -8.37
#